data_AF-A0A5C6DVR9-F1
#
_entry.id   AF-A0A5C6DVR9-F1
#
_cell.length_a   1.000
_cell.length_b   1.000
_cell.length_c   1.000
_cell.angle_alpha   90.00
_cell.angle_beta   90.00
_cell.angle_gamma   90.00
#
_symmetry.space_group_name_H-M   'P 1'
#
loop_
_entity.id
_entity.type
_entity.pdbx_description
1 polymer ?
#
loop_
_entity_poly.entity_id
_entity_poly.type
_entity_poly.pdbx_seq_one_letter_code
_entity_poly.pdbx_strand_id
1 'polypeptide(L)'
;MNNSRILSQVLDVASLLQILAVLLAVPLLVSAFIHLTQPYLFLDHLLRYEILAGHWAGLVVICLPPFQILLAMSLLGESPHRISLLLTGALYMAFASAQGYALWANTAVHCGCFGSGGSPISLSSVVSVLFAAVVSFLLGTLFFYRISPVSATVHETRSVA
;
A
#
# COMPACT_ATOMS: atom_id res chain seq x y z
N MET A 1 18.77 26.11 25.28
CA MET A 1 19.09 24.72 25.72
C MET A 1 18.00 23.69 25.33
N ASN A 2 17.20 23.93 24.28
CA ASN A 2 16.06 23.05 23.91
C ASN A 2 16.19 22.38 22.53
N ASN A 3 17.14 22.82 21.69
CA ASN A 3 17.20 22.39 20.27
C ASN A 3 17.74 20.96 20.08
N SER A 4 18.57 20.45 21.00
CA SER A 4 19.14 19.10 20.87
C SER A 4 18.12 17.98 21.12
N ARG A 5 17.17 18.16 22.05
CA ARG A 5 16.08 17.20 22.29
C ARG A 5 15.06 17.17 21.16
N ILE A 6 14.76 18.34 20.58
CA ILE A 6 13.83 18.45 19.45
C ILE A 6 14.43 17.77 18.21
N LEU A 7 15.73 17.94 17.95
CA LEU A 7 16.41 17.31 16.81
C LEU A 7 16.43 15.78 16.93
N SER A 8 16.71 15.23 18.13
CA SER A 8 16.67 13.77 18.34
C SER A 8 15.27 13.18 18.22
N GLN A 9 14.24 13.83 18.80
CA GLN A 9 12.85 13.38 18.67
C GLN A 9 12.36 13.42 17.21
N VAL A 10 12.79 14.39 16.41
CA VAL A 10 12.42 14.46 14.99
C VAL A 10 13.13 13.37 14.17
N LEU A 11 14.40 13.07 14.47
CA LEU A 11 15.15 11.99 13.83
C LEU A 11 14.55 10.60 14.12
N ASP A 12 14.10 10.36 15.34
CA ASP A 12 13.46 9.10 15.75
C ASP A 12 12.13 8.88 15.03
N VAL A 13 11.30 9.93 14.93
CA VAL A 13 9.99 9.83 14.28
C VAL A 13 10.13 9.63 12.77
N ALA A 14 11.06 10.32 12.11
CA ALA A 14 11.32 10.13 10.68
C ALA A 14 11.80 8.69 10.38
N SER A 15 12.73 8.18 11.20
CA SER A 15 13.23 6.81 11.08
C SER A 15 12.12 5.78 11.30
N LEU A 16 11.28 5.97 12.32
CA LEU A 16 10.14 5.10 12.60
C LEU A 16 9.14 5.06 11.43
N LEU A 17 8.82 6.22 10.86
CA LEU A 17 7.93 6.32 9.70
C LEU A 17 8.51 5.60 8.49
N GLN A 18 9.82 5.74 8.26
CA GLN A 18 10.50 5.05 7.16
C GLN A 18 10.49 3.54 7.36
N ILE A 19 10.78 3.04 8.57
CA ILE A 19 10.72 1.61 8.87
C ILE A 19 9.32 1.06 8.61
N LEU A 20 8.28 1.79 9.00
CA LEU A 20 6.89 1.38 8.74
C LEU A 20 6.58 1.39 7.23
N ALA A 21 7.03 2.40 6.48
CA ALA A 21 6.87 2.44 5.03
C ALA A 21 7.54 1.25 4.34
N VAL A 22 8.76 0.87 4.77
CA VAL A 22 9.45 -0.33 4.29
C VAL A 22 8.63 -1.59 4.63
N LEU A 23 8.10 -1.70 5.85
CA LEU A 23 7.27 -2.84 6.26
C LEU A 23 6.00 -2.97 5.40
N LEU A 24 5.42 -1.86 4.95
CA LEU A 24 4.30 -1.85 4.00
C LEU A 24 4.73 -2.13 2.55
N ALA A 25 5.95 -1.81 2.15
CA ALA A 25 6.45 -2.02 0.78
C ALA A 25 6.82 -3.48 0.51
N VAL A 26 7.32 -4.21 1.53
CA VAL A 26 7.74 -5.62 1.38
C VAL A 26 6.62 -6.54 0.88
N PRO A 27 5.40 -6.57 1.47
CA PRO A 27 4.32 -7.43 0.98
C PRO A 27 3.89 -7.09 -0.45
N LEU A 28 3.91 -5.80 -0.84
CA LEU A 28 3.62 -5.36 -2.20
C LEU A 28 4.62 -5.94 -3.21
N LEU A 29 5.92 -5.88 -2.89
CA LEU A 29 6.96 -6.43 -3.78
C LEU A 29 6.83 -7.94 -3.89
N VAL A 30 6.73 -8.63 -2.76
CA VAL A 30 6.61 -10.10 -2.75
C VAL A 30 5.39 -10.54 -3.55
N SER A 31 4.24 -9.91 -3.34
CA SER A 31 3.02 -10.19 -4.10
C SER A 31 3.21 -9.91 -5.59
N ALA A 32 3.80 -8.78 -5.96
CA ALA A 32 3.99 -8.41 -7.36
C ALA A 32 4.91 -9.40 -8.09
N PHE A 33 5.99 -9.83 -7.45
CA PHE A 33 6.90 -10.83 -8.01
C PHE A 33 6.21 -12.19 -8.23
N ILE A 34 5.38 -12.61 -7.28
CA ILE A 34 4.61 -13.86 -7.43
C ILE A 34 3.59 -13.73 -8.57
N HIS A 35 2.90 -12.59 -8.70
CA HIS A 35 1.96 -12.36 -9.78
C HIS A 35 2.62 -12.28 -11.15
N LEU A 36 3.84 -11.74 -11.24
CA LEU A 36 4.62 -11.70 -12.48
C LEU A 36 5.16 -13.07 -12.90
N THR A 37 5.56 -13.91 -11.94
CA THR A 37 6.09 -15.25 -12.24
C THR A 37 4.98 -16.24 -12.59
N GLN A 38 3.77 -16.05 -12.05
CA GLN A 38 2.64 -16.97 -12.23
C GLN A 38 1.34 -16.24 -12.64
N PRO A 39 1.32 -15.54 -13.79
CA PRO A 39 0.17 -14.72 -14.18
C PRO A 39 -1.10 -15.55 -14.45
N TYR A 40 -0.94 -16.77 -14.96
CA TYR A 40 -2.07 -17.68 -15.22
C TYR A 40 -2.75 -18.14 -13.93
N LEU A 41 -1.98 -18.41 -12.87
CA LEU A 41 -2.54 -18.77 -11.57
C LEU A 41 -3.23 -17.56 -10.94
N PHE A 42 -2.64 -16.37 -11.05
CA PHE A 42 -3.28 -15.15 -10.57
C PHE A 42 -4.61 -14.87 -11.28
N LEU A 43 -4.67 -15.08 -12.60
CA LEU A 43 -5.92 -14.96 -13.37
C LEU A 43 -6.98 -15.97 -12.92
N ASP A 44 -6.61 -17.24 -12.77
CA ASP A 44 -7.53 -18.30 -12.29
C ASP A 44 -8.08 -17.96 -10.90
N HIS A 45 -7.22 -17.49 -9.98
CA HIS A 45 -7.68 -17.00 -8.68
C HIS A 45 -8.67 -15.85 -8.83
N LEU A 46 -8.37 -14.85 -9.65
CA LEU A 46 -9.22 -13.67 -9.84
C LEU A 46 -10.60 -14.02 -10.43
N LEU A 47 -10.66 -14.99 -11.34
CA LEU A 47 -11.90 -15.50 -11.90
C LEU A 47 -12.72 -16.29 -10.87
N ARG A 48 -12.06 -17.05 -9.99
CA ARG A 48 -12.73 -17.77 -8.89
C ARG A 48 -13.30 -16.86 -7.81
N TYR A 49 -12.81 -15.63 -7.69
CA TYR A 49 -13.45 -14.62 -6.82
C TYR A 49 -14.81 -14.18 -7.36
N GLU A 50 -15.13 -14.39 -8.64
CA GLU A 50 -16.38 -13.96 -9.29
C GLU A 50 -16.66 -12.44 -9.22
N ILE A 51 -15.69 -11.62 -8.77
CA ILE A 51 -15.82 -10.16 -8.66
C ILE A 51 -15.62 -9.49 -10.04
N LEU A 52 -14.73 -10.02 -10.88
CA LEU A 52 -14.38 -9.45 -12.19
C LEU A 52 -14.65 -10.46 -13.32
N ALA A 53 -15.33 -9.99 -14.38
CA ALA A 53 -15.53 -10.76 -15.60
C ALA A 53 -14.28 -10.74 -16.51
N GLY A 54 -14.10 -11.79 -17.31
CA GLY A 54 -12.87 -12.15 -18.05
C GLY A 54 -11.97 -11.02 -18.53
N HIS A 55 -12.49 -10.06 -19.30
CA HIS A 55 -11.70 -8.96 -19.86
C HIS A 55 -11.10 -8.04 -18.78
N TRP A 56 -11.86 -7.74 -17.72
CA TRP A 56 -11.41 -6.90 -16.61
C TRP A 56 -10.40 -7.64 -15.75
N ALA A 57 -10.59 -8.96 -15.56
CA ALA A 57 -9.67 -9.79 -14.81
C ALA A 57 -8.29 -9.84 -15.49
N GLY A 58 -8.25 -9.99 -16.82
CA GLY A 58 -7.01 -9.95 -17.60
C GLY A 58 -6.28 -8.61 -17.49
N LEU A 59 -7.01 -7.50 -17.50
CA LEU A 59 -6.42 -6.16 -17.36
C LEU A 59 -5.79 -5.98 -15.97
N VAL A 60 -6.46 -6.44 -14.91
CA VAL A 60 -5.91 -6.43 -13.54
C VAL A 60 -4.65 -7.29 -13.45
N VAL A 61 -4.64 -8.48 -14.03
CA VAL A 61 -3.46 -9.37 -14.01
C VAL A 61 -2.23 -8.72 -14.65
N ILE A 62 -2.42 -7.93 -15.72
CA ILE A 62 -1.32 -7.27 -16.43
C ILE A 62 -0.90 -5.97 -15.73
N CYS A 63 -1.85 -5.15 -15.28
CA CYS A 63 -1.58 -3.81 -14.77
C CYS A 63 -1.25 -3.77 -13.27
N LEU A 64 -1.79 -4.69 -12.48
CA LEU A 64 -1.65 -4.66 -11.02
C LEU A 64 -0.20 -4.91 -10.54
N PRO A 65 0.55 -5.91 -11.06
CA PRO A 65 1.91 -6.16 -10.58
C PRO A 65 2.90 -5.00 -10.85
N PRO A 66 2.98 -4.39 -12.05
CA PRO A 66 3.85 -3.23 -12.24
C PRO A 66 3.41 -2.04 -11.38
N PHE A 67 2.11 -1.86 -11.15
CA PHE A 67 1.61 -0.82 -10.25
C PHE A 67 2.05 -1.05 -8.80
N GLN A 68 1.98 -2.29 -8.30
CA GLN A 68 2.50 -2.66 -6.97
C GLN A 68 4.00 -2.38 -6.83
N ILE A 69 4.80 -2.70 -7.85
CA ILE A 69 6.25 -2.43 -7.86
C ILE A 69 6.52 -0.93 -7.82
N LEU A 70 5.82 -0.13 -8.64
CA LEU A 70 5.99 1.33 -8.65
C LEU A 70 5.67 1.95 -7.29
N LEU A 71 4.58 1.50 -6.66
CA LEU A 71 4.22 1.95 -5.31
C LEU A 71 5.28 1.55 -4.29
N ALA A 72 5.71 0.29 -4.28
CA ALA A 72 6.70 -0.19 -3.34
C ALA A 72 8.06 0.54 -3.50
N MET A 73 8.52 0.75 -4.73
CA MET A 73 9.73 1.52 -5.02
C MET A 73 9.59 2.97 -4.53
N SER A 74 8.41 3.57 -4.69
CA SER A 74 8.13 4.90 -4.17
C SER A 74 8.12 4.97 -2.64
N LEU A 75 7.73 3.89 -1.95
CA LEU A 75 7.76 3.80 -0.49
C LEU A 75 9.17 3.52 0.06
N LEU A 76 10.01 2.83 -0.71
CA LEU A 76 11.40 2.51 -0.34
C LEU A 76 12.38 3.69 -0.51
N GLY A 77 12.00 4.71 -1.26
CA GLY A 77 12.80 5.93 -1.42
C GLY A 77 12.99 6.71 -0.10
N GLU A 78 13.92 7.66 -0.09
CA GLU A 78 14.27 8.46 1.10
C GLU A 78 13.10 9.30 1.64
N SER A 79 12.07 9.55 0.82
CA SER A 79 10.85 10.23 1.23
C SER A 79 9.61 9.59 0.58
N PRO A 80 8.81 8.82 1.35
CA PRO A 80 7.60 8.20 0.81
C PRO A 80 6.63 9.31 0.40
N HIS A 81 6.25 9.31 -0.88
CA HIS A 81 5.29 10.28 -1.39
C HIS A 81 3.91 10.03 -0.79
N ARG A 82 3.25 11.09 -0.35
CA ARG A 82 1.89 11.04 0.22
C ARG A 82 0.91 10.28 -0.68
N ILE A 83 0.99 10.52 -1.98
CA ILE A 83 0.13 9.88 -2.98
C ILE A 83 0.37 8.37 -2.99
N SER A 84 1.63 7.94 -2.93
CA SER A 84 2.01 6.52 -2.89
C SER A 84 1.52 5.82 -1.63
N LEU A 85 1.55 6.48 -0.46
CA LEU A 85 0.97 5.96 0.78
C LEU A 85 -0.55 5.81 0.67
N LEU A 86 -1.26 6.81 0.15
CA LEU A 86 -2.71 6.74 -0.02
C LEU A 86 -3.12 5.65 -1.02
N LEU A 87 -2.42 5.55 -2.16
CA LEU A 87 -2.65 4.51 -3.16
C LEU A 87 -2.32 3.12 -2.61
N THR A 88 -1.27 2.99 -1.80
CA THR A 88 -0.94 1.74 -1.10
C THR A 88 -2.05 1.33 -0.14
N GLY A 89 -2.56 2.26 0.66
CA GLY A 89 -3.71 2.02 1.54
C GLY A 89 -4.96 1.60 0.77
N ALA A 90 -5.27 2.28 -0.34
CA ALA A 90 -6.39 1.91 -1.21
C ALA A 90 -6.23 0.51 -1.79
N LEU A 91 -5.02 0.14 -2.20
CA LEU A 91 -4.72 -1.18 -2.74
C LEU A 91 -4.88 -2.27 -1.67
N TYR A 92 -4.32 -2.06 -0.48
CA TYR A 92 -4.52 -2.98 0.64
C TYR A 92 -5.99 -3.11 1.03
N MET A 93 -6.75 -2.01 0.97
CA MET A 93 -8.19 -2.05 1.26
C MET A 93 -8.95 -2.85 0.20
N ALA A 94 -8.60 -2.71 -1.08
CA ALA A 94 -9.16 -3.54 -2.15
C ALA A 94 -8.86 -5.02 -1.92
N PHE A 95 -7.61 -5.37 -1.59
CA PHE A 95 -7.22 -6.74 -1.23
C PHE A 95 -7.96 -7.28 0.00
N ALA A 96 -8.15 -6.47 1.05
CA ALA A 96 -8.90 -6.86 2.22
C ALA A 96 -10.38 -7.12 1.88
N SER A 97 -10.99 -6.28 1.05
CA SER A 97 -12.38 -6.45 0.63
C SER A 97 -12.58 -7.72 -0.21
N ALA A 98 -11.65 -8.01 -1.14
CA ALA A 98 -11.70 -9.24 -1.94
C ALA A 98 -11.58 -10.49 -1.06
N GLN A 99 -10.63 -10.51 -0.12
CA GLN A 99 -10.49 -11.64 0.81
C GLN A 99 -11.70 -11.78 1.76
N GLY A 100 -12.25 -10.66 2.24
CA GLY A 100 -13.45 -10.66 3.07
C GLY A 100 -14.67 -11.21 2.33
N TYR A 101 -14.80 -10.87 1.04
CA TYR A 101 -15.83 -11.43 0.17
C TYR A 101 -15.65 -12.95 -0.03
N ALA A 102 -14.44 -13.42 -0.33
CA ALA A 102 -14.18 -14.86 -0.48
C ALA A 102 -14.44 -15.67 0.81
N LEU A 103 -14.12 -15.10 1.98
CA LEU A 103 -14.46 -15.69 3.27
C LEU A 103 -15.98 -15.81 3.44
N TRP A 104 -16.72 -14.76 3.11
CA TRP A 104 -18.18 -14.76 3.21
C TRP A 104 -18.82 -15.76 2.23
N ALA A 105 -18.28 -15.85 1.01
CA ALA A 105 -18.72 -16.78 -0.02
C ALA A 105 -18.31 -18.25 0.24
N ASN A 106 -17.54 -18.55 1.31
CA ASN A 106 -16.99 -19.88 1.62
C ASN A 106 -16.25 -20.54 0.45
N THR A 107 -15.66 -19.73 -0.43
CA THR A 107 -14.87 -20.25 -1.54
C THR A 107 -13.52 -20.73 -1.02
N ALA A 108 -13.12 -21.97 -1.31
CA ALA A 108 -11.83 -22.55 -0.93
C ALA A 108 -10.67 -21.96 -1.75
N VAL A 109 -10.50 -20.64 -1.65
CA VAL A 109 -9.50 -19.87 -2.38
C VAL A 109 -8.33 -19.59 -1.44
N HIS A 110 -7.11 -19.74 -1.96
CA HIS A 110 -5.89 -19.44 -1.22
C HIS A 110 -5.62 -17.93 -1.22
N CYS A 111 -4.84 -17.47 -0.23
CA CYS A 111 -4.44 -16.06 -0.16
C CYS A 111 -3.60 -15.70 -1.40
N GLY A 112 -4.25 -15.05 -2.38
CA GLY A 112 -3.68 -14.80 -3.71
C GLY A 112 -2.41 -13.95 -3.73
N CYS A 113 -2.05 -13.30 -2.61
CA CYS A 113 -0.79 -12.59 -2.44
C CYS A 113 0.46 -13.50 -2.44
N PHE A 114 0.31 -14.80 -2.14
CA PHE A 114 1.43 -15.75 -2.04
C PHE A 114 1.34 -16.92 -3.04
N GLY A 115 0.45 -16.83 -4.02
CA GLY A 115 0.27 -17.88 -5.04
C GLY A 115 -0.21 -19.22 -4.45
N SER A 116 0.10 -20.32 -5.14
CA SER A 116 -0.35 -21.67 -4.77
C SER A 116 0.25 -22.22 -3.47
N GLY A 117 1.27 -21.55 -2.90
CA GLY A 117 1.87 -21.90 -1.62
C GLY A 117 1.26 -21.15 -0.42
N GLY A 118 0.28 -20.27 -0.66
CA GLY A 118 -0.33 -19.47 0.39
C GLY A 118 -1.22 -20.30 1.32
N SER A 119 -1.16 -20.00 2.62
CA SER A 119 -2.13 -20.49 3.60
C SER A 119 -3.57 -20.21 3.14
N PRO A 120 -4.54 -21.07 3.51
CA PRO A 120 -5.95 -20.80 3.25
C PRO A 120 -6.33 -19.44 3.83
N ILE A 121 -7.23 -18.72 3.15
CA ILE A 121 -7.68 -17.40 3.62
C ILE A 121 -8.28 -17.58 5.01
N SER A 122 -7.66 -16.93 5.99
CA SER A 122 -8.05 -16.96 7.40
C SER A 122 -8.51 -15.57 7.83
N LEU A 123 -9.32 -15.50 8.89
CA LEU A 123 -9.71 -14.23 9.51
C LEU A 123 -8.46 -13.39 9.90
N SER A 124 -7.39 -14.06 10.35
CA SER A 124 -6.13 -13.40 10.71
C SER A 124 -5.44 -12.73 9.53
N SER A 125 -5.55 -13.29 8.32
CA SER A 125 -4.99 -12.70 7.09
C SER A 125 -5.75 -11.45 6.66
N VAL A 126 -7.07 -11.45 6.81
CA VAL A 126 -7.88 -10.25 6.48
C VAL A 126 -7.62 -9.14 7.47
N VAL A 127 -7.54 -9.46 8.77
CA VAL A 127 -7.25 -8.47 9.82
C VAL A 127 -5.86 -7.85 9.63
N SER A 128 -4.84 -8.63 9.26
CA SER A 128 -3.50 -8.09 9.04
C SER A 128 -3.42 -7.15 7.84
N VAL A 129 -4.11 -7.48 6.74
CA VAL A 129 -4.18 -6.60 5.55
C VAL A 129 -5.00 -5.35 5.84
N LEU A 130 -6.11 -5.46 6.57
CA LEU A 130 -6.88 -4.30 7.03
C LEU A 130 -6.04 -3.39 7.94
N PHE A 131 -5.29 -3.97 8.87
CA PHE A 131 -4.39 -3.22 9.73
C PHE A 131 -3.34 -2.47 8.90
N ALA A 132 -2.72 -3.12 7.92
CA ALA A 132 -1.78 -2.47 7.00
C ALA A 132 -2.43 -1.32 6.21
N ALA A 133 -3.69 -1.47 5.76
CA ALA A 133 -4.42 -0.41 5.08
C ALA A 133 -4.64 0.82 5.99
N VAL A 134 -5.08 0.59 7.23
CA VAL A 134 -5.32 1.65 8.22
C VAL A 134 -4.01 2.36 8.58
N VAL A 135 -2.95 1.60 8.82
CA VAL A 135 -1.61 2.15 9.10
C VAL A 135 -1.12 3.00 7.92
N SER A 136 -1.31 2.54 6.68
CA SER A 136 -0.94 3.28 5.47
C SER A 136 -1.67 4.62 5.38
N PHE A 137 -2.97 4.63 5.66
CA PHE A 137 -3.80 5.83 5.63
C PHE A 137 -3.40 6.82 6.74
N LEU A 138 -3.18 6.31 7.96
CA LEU A 138 -2.66 7.10 9.08
C LEU A 138 -1.30 7.73 8.72
N LEU A 139 -0.36 6.96 8.18
CA LEU A 139 0.94 7.49 7.75
C LEU A 139 0.80 8.57 6.68
N GLY A 140 -0.05 8.36 5.67
CA GLY A 140 -0.31 9.34 4.62
C GLY A 140 -0.90 10.65 5.16
N THR A 141 -1.77 10.57 6.17
CA THR A 141 -2.33 11.76 6.84
C THR A 141 -1.33 12.45 7.76
N LEU A 142 -0.51 11.72 8.51
CA LEU A 142 0.53 12.30 9.38
C LEU A 142 1.64 13.00 8.56
N PHE A 143 2.02 12.44 7.41
CA PHE A 143 2.92 13.11 6.47
C PHE A 143 2.32 14.41 5.91
N PHE A 144 1.00 14.47 5.68
CA PHE A 144 0.32 15.68 5.22
C PHE A 144 0.44 16.84 6.23
N TYR A 145 0.33 16.54 7.53
CA TYR A 145 0.48 17.54 8.58
C TYR A 145 1.94 18.03 8.74
N ARG A 146 2.95 17.20 8.44
CA ARG A 146 4.37 17.58 8.52
C ARG A 146 4.85 18.52 7.40
N ILE A 147 4.30 18.43 6.19
CA ILE A 147 4.81 19.16 5.00
C ILE A 147 4.07 20.50 4.76
N SER A 148 3.05 20.83 5.55
CA SER A 148 2.33 22.10 5.42
C SER A 148 2.99 23.26 6.20
N PRO A 149 4.14 23.80 5.75
CA PRO A 149 4.36 25.24 5.87
C PRO A 149 4.97 25.88 4.61
N VAL A 150 4.43 25.61 3.41
CA VAL A 150 4.92 26.25 2.16
C VAL A 150 3.77 26.74 1.27
N SER A 151 2.93 27.62 1.79
CA SER A 151 2.03 28.41 0.92
C SER A 151 1.79 29.85 1.39
N ALA A 152 2.41 30.28 2.50
CA ALA A 152 2.21 31.63 3.02
C ALA A 152 3.19 32.70 2.47
N THR A 153 4.25 32.34 1.74
CA THR A 153 5.30 33.31 1.35
C THR A 153 5.27 33.78 -0.10
N VAL A 154 4.33 33.31 -0.95
CA VAL A 154 4.29 33.69 -2.38
C VAL A 154 3.46 34.97 -2.64
N HIS A 155 2.72 35.48 -1.65
CA HIS A 155 1.91 36.70 -1.84
C HIS A 155 2.64 38.03 -1.54
N GLU A 156 3.83 38.01 -0.92
CA GLU A 156 4.55 39.22 -0.50
C GLU A 156 5.41 39.85 -1.62
N THR A 157 5.68 39.17 -2.74
CA THR A 157 6.60 39.68 -3.77
C THR A 157 5.94 40.39 -4.95
N ARG A 158 4.60 40.55 -4.96
CA ARG A 158 3.87 41.19 -6.06
C ARG A 158 3.54 42.68 -5.87
N SER A 159 4.03 43.32 -4.82
CA SER A 159 3.69 44.74 -4.50
C SER A 159 4.84 45.74 -4.72
N VAL A 160 5.96 45.36 -5.34
CA VAL A 160 7.12 46.25 -5.55
C VAL A 160 7.55 46.34 -7.03
N ALA A 161 6.62 46.10 -7.96
CA ALA A 161 6.85 46.29 -9.40
C ALA A 161 5.81 47.21 -10.00
#